data_AF-A0A080ZLS3-F1
#
_entry.id   AF-A0A080ZLS3-F1
#
_cell.length_a   1.000
_cell.length_b   1.000
_cell.length_c   1.000
_cell.angle_alpha   90.00
_cell.angle_beta   90.00
_cell.angle_gamma   90.00
#
_symmetry.space_group_name_H-M   'P 1'
#
loop_
_entity.id
_entity.type
_entity.pdbx_description
1 polymer ?
#
loop_
_entity_poly.entity_id
_entity_poly.type
_entity_poly.pdbx_seq_one_letter_code
_entity_poly.pdbx_strand_id
1 'polypeptide(L)'
;MEDFIDIQKRRLKVKNELERCQVCSPNGNQHQMRYIIYKCNSTSCSESASSLQSCNWFVKVLFCQETLKSNIFQSGVHLSTISSPKTSGISLGTQRFIRERDSAGEKPSRVMNEMVLHFKLESADPRELLPRVQTRVWNHRKNILNGNDYVDEMEALIQKNRYSSGLGDNVAFAFGYAVGYIGEPKLGEGSDEIPLVVGFATKTSIRRLQYANSYMTHLDATFKLNTRGFPVIAVGVSELWRQFHLVCMFLVSDLKQPQWEHAICSMLNMYVTVTSEQVHISYVMMDADAAQRSAFESIAAQCLDVESQP
;
A
#
# COMPACT_ATOMS: atom_id res chain seq x y z
N MET A 1 -19.93 -25.19 -5.85
CA MET A 1 -18.59 -25.82 -5.67
C MET A 1 -17.78 -25.12 -4.58
N GLU A 2 -17.82 -23.78 -4.50
CA GLU A 2 -17.09 -23.00 -3.49
C GLU A 2 -17.59 -23.25 -2.05
N ASP A 3 -18.91 -23.33 -1.82
CA ASP A 3 -19.48 -23.74 -0.52
C ASP A 3 -18.99 -25.12 -0.08
N PHE A 4 -18.84 -26.04 -1.02
CA PHE A 4 -18.34 -27.39 -0.74
C PHE A 4 -16.88 -27.36 -0.27
N ILE A 5 -16.03 -26.50 -0.84
CA ILE A 5 -14.63 -26.31 -0.44
C ILE A 5 -14.54 -25.66 0.94
N ASP A 6 -15.41 -24.70 1.23
CA ASP A 6 -15.40 -23.99 2.52
C ASP A 6 -15.95 -24.85 3.67
N ILE A 7 -16.85 -25.79 3.36
CA ILE A 7 -17.25 -26.84 4.29
C ILE A 7 -16.07 -27.79 4.59
N GLN A 8 -15.15 -28.05 3.64
CA GLN A 8 -13.98 -28.93 3.89
C GLN A 8 -13.03 -28.39 4.95
N LYS A 9 -12.88 -27.07 5.08
CA LYS A 9 -11.99 -26.45 6.07
C LYS A 9 -12.45 -26.63 7.52
N ARG A 10 -13.70 -27.00 7.73
CA ARG A 10 -14.29 -27.25 9.05
C ARG A 10 -14.16 -28.72 9.48
N ARG A 11 -13.69 -29.60 8.59
CA ARG A 11 -13.64 -31.05 8.77
C ARG A 11 -12.25 -31.50 9.19
N LEU A 12 -12.18 -32.56 9.99
CA LEU A 12 -10.91 -33.10 10.47
C LEU A 12 -10.21 -33.80 9.31
N LYS A 13 -9.04 -33.29 8.92
CA LYS A 13 -8.19 -33.93 7.92
C LYS A 13 -7.42 -35.07 8.58
N VAL A 14 -7.76 -36.31 8.23
CA VAL A 14 -7.17 -37.51 8.83
C VAL A 14 -6.14 -38.18 7.93
N LYS A 15 -6.18 -37.92 6.62
CA LYS A 15 -5.21 -38.43 5.65
C LYS A 15 -4.92 -37.37 4.59
N ASN A 16 -3.65 -37.22 4.20
CA ASN A 16 -3.22 -36.31 3.14
C ASN A 16 -1.91 -36.81 2.53
N GLU A 17 -2.02 -37.54 1.44
CA GLU A 17 -0.89 -38.22 0.80
C GLU A 17 -0.86 -37.94 -0.70
N LEU A 18 0.28 -38.20 -1.31
CA LEU A 18 0.44 -38.19 -2.76
C LEU A 18 0.37 -39.63 -3.24
N GLU A 19 -0.56 -39.90 -4.16
CA GLU A 19 -0.76 -41.22 -4.75
C GLU A 19 -0.68 -41.09 -6.28
N ARG A 20 -0.53 -42.23 -6.97
CA ARG A 20 -0.56 -42.29 -8.44
C ARG A 20 -1.88 -41.74 -8.95
N CYS A 21 -1.85 -40.92 -10.00
CA CYS A 21 -3.07 -40.29 -10.50
C CYS A 21 -4.04 -41.30 -11.10
N GLN A 22 -5.20 -41.42 -10.48
CA GLN A 22 -6.33 -42.23 -10.97
C GLN A 22 -7.39 -41.39 -11.69
N VAL A 23 -7.27 -40.06 -11.64
CA VAL A 23 -8.22 -39.12 -12.25
C VAL A 23 -7.97 -38.95 -13.75
N CYS A 24 -6.70 -39.00 -14.17
CA CYS A 24 -6.28 -38.74 -15.54
C CYS A 24 -5.96 -40.06 -16.27
N SER A 25 -6.97 -40.84 -16.64
CA SER A 25 -6.73 -42.02 -17.51
C SER A 25 -6.54 -41.57 -18.98
N PRO A 26 -5.55 -42.08 -19.74
CA PRO A 26 -4.54 -43.09 -19.39
C PRO A 26 -3.21 -42.52 -18.85
N ASN A 27 -3.03 -41.19 -18.80
CA ASN A 27 -1.79 -40.53 -18.39
C ASN A 27 -1.54 -40.52 -16.86
N GLY A 28 -2.23 -41.37 -16.11
CA GLY A 28 -2.28 -41.35 -14.64
C GLY A 28 -0.96 -41.70 -13.97
N ASN A 29 0.01 -42.23 -14.72
CA ASN A 29 1.31 -42.66 -14.23
C ASN A 29 2.35 -41.55 -14.29
N GLN A 30 2.07 -40.46 -15.00
CA GLN A 30 3.03 -39.40 -15.28
C GLN A 30 3.03 -38.31 -14.20
N HIS A 31 2.00 -38.26 -13.38
CA HIS A 31 1.91 -37.29 -12.29
C HIS A 31 1.19 -37.88 -11.08
N GLN A 32 1.35 -37.16 -9.97
CA GLN A 32 0.73 -37.52 -8.71
C GLN A 32 -0.59 -36.78 -8.54
N MET A 33 -1.47 -37.41 -7.76
CA MET A 33 -2.68 -36.80 -7.25
C MET A 33 -2.60 -36.71 -5.73
N ARG A 34 -3.20 -35.69 -5.17
CA ARG A 34 -3.36 -35.54 -3.74
C ARG A 34 -4.62 -36.28 -3.30
N TYR A 35 -4.43 -37.22 -2.39
CA TYR A 35 -5.45 -38.04 -1.76
C TYR A 35 -5.73 -37.51 -0.36
N ILE A 36 -6.94 -37.01 -0.12
CA ILE A 36 -7.33 -36.42 1.17
C ILE A 36 -8.58 -37.10 1.70
N ILE A 37 -8.56 -37.52 2.97
CA ILE A 37 -9.75 -37.96 3.70
C ILE A 37 -10.08 -36.94 4.78
N TYR A 38 -11.32 -36.48 4.76
CA TYR A 38 -11.94 -35.65 5.77
C TYR A 38 -12.97 -36.47 6.55
N LYS A 39 -12.93 -36.39 7.89
CA LYS A 39 -13.93 -36.95 8.79
C LYS A 39 -14.76 -35.86 9.45
N CYS A 40 -15.90 -36.27 10.00
CA CYS A 40 -16.75 -35.40 10.82
C CYS A 40 -15.96 -34.79 12.00
N ASN A 41 -16.13 -33.49 12.24
CA ASN A 41 -15.57 -32.75 13.38
C ASN A 41 -16.67 -31.99 14.15
N SER A 42 -17.91 -32.48 14.06
CA SER A 42 -19.08 -31.85 14.65
C SER A 42 -19.19 -32.23 16.13
N THR A 43 -19.35 -31.23 16.99
CA THR A 43 -19.57 -31.42 18.43
C THR A 43 -20.84 -32.21 18.70
N SER A 44 -21.94 -31.91 17.99
CA SER A 44 -23.20 -32.65 18.12
C SER A 44 -23.07 -34.13 17.71
N CYS A 45 -22.26 -34.45 16.70
CA CYS A 45 -21.94 -35.85 16.37
C CYS A 45 -21.05 -36.52 17.42
N SER A 46 -20.17 -35.77 18.08
CA SER A 46 -19.31 -36.29 19.15
C SER A 46 -20.11 -36.57 20.42
N GLU A 47 -21.06 -35.71 20.78
CA GLU A 47 -21.94 -35.85 21.94
C GLU A 47 -22.95 -36.99 21.77
N SER A 48 -23.39 -37.23 20.52
CA SER A 48 -24.30 -38.34 20.19
C SER A 48 -23.59 -39.69 20.06
N ALA A 49 -22.25 -39.71 20.14
CA ALA A 49 -21.47 -40.94 19.99
C ALA A 49 -21.46 -41.74 21.29
N SER A 50 -21.54 -43.06 21.18
CA SER A 50 -21.42 -44.01 22.29
C SER A 50 -20.25 -44.97 22.05
N SER A 51 -19.93 -45.80 23.05
CA SER A 51 -18.89 -46.84 22.91
C SER A 51 -19.19 -47.86 21.80
N LEU A 52 -20.45 -48.01 21.40
CA LEU A 52 -20.93 -48.93 20.37
C LEU A 52 -21.21 -48.25 19.02
N GLN A 53 -21.34 -46.93 18.97
CA GLN A 53 -21.74 -46.20 17.76
C GLN A 53 -21.00 -44.86 17.64
N SER A 54 -20.20 -44.72 16.58
CA SER A 54 -19.46 -43.51 16.25
C SER A 54 -19.84 -42.97 14.87
N CYS A 55 -19.62 -41.68 14.65
CA CYS A 55 -19.90 -41.03 13.37
C CYS A 55 -18.96 -41.58 12.29
N ASN A 56 -19.53 -42.35 11.36
CA ASN A 56 -18.78 -43.00 10.27
C ASN A 56 -18.76 -42.17 8.98
N TRP A 57 -19.33 -40.97 8.99
CA TRP A 57 -19.32 -40.06 7.85
C TRP A 57 -17.89 -39.62 7.47
N PHE A 58 -17.58 -39.69 6.18
CA PHE A 58 -16.34 -39.19 5.63
C PHE A 58 -16.49 -38.70 4.18
N VAL A 59 -15.56 -37.85 3.76
CA VAL A 59 -15.39 -37.43 2.36
C VAL A 59 -13.96 -37.71 1.93
N LYS A 60 -13.85 -38.32 0.75
CA LYS A 60 -12.59 -38.57 0.04
C LYS A 60 -12.50 -37.61 -1.13
N VAL A 61 -11.42 -36.84 -1.18
CA VAL A 61 -11.12 -35.90 -2.26
C VAL A 61 -9.86 -36.36 -2.98
N LEU A 62 -9.97 -36.49 -4.29
CA LEU A 62 -8.89 -36.83 -5.20
C LEU A 62 -8.61 -35.61 -6.08
N PHE A 63 -7.41 -35.06 -6.02
CA PHE A 63 -7.05 -33.85 -6.77
C PHE A 63 -5.79 -34.07 -7.58
N CYS A 64 -5.89 -34.01 -8.91
CA CYS A 64 -4.74 -34.08 -9.79
C CYS A 64 -3.92 -32.78 -9.68
N GLN A 65 -2.61 -32.87 -9.42
CA GLN A 65 -1.77 -31.68 -9.25
C GLN A 65 -1.48 -30.93 -10.56
N GLU A 66 -1.52 -31.62 -11.71
CA GLU A 66 -1.27 -30.98 -13.01
C GLU A 66 -2.56 -30.44 -13.65
N THR A 67 -3.55 -31.31 -13.87
CA THR A 67 -4.77 -30.94 -14.60
C THR A 67 -5.79 -30.18 -13.75
N LEU A 68 -5.56 -30.05 -12.45
CA LEU A 68 -6.47 -29.47 -11.46
C LEU A 68 -7.87 -30.13 -11.40
N LYS A 69 -8.05 -31.28 -12.06
CA LYS A 69 -9.29 -32.07 -12.00
C LYS A 69 -9.46 -32.70 -10.62
N SER A 70 -10.70 -32.72 -10.12
CA SER A 70 -11.02 -33.32 -8.83
C SER A 70 -12.20 -34.27 -8.88
N ASN A 71 -12.06 -35.40 -8.19
CA ASN A 71 -13.16 -36.33 -7.92
C ASN A 71 -13.45 -36.33 -6.42
N ILE A 72 -14.72 -36.27 -6.07
CA ILE A 72 -15.19 -36.17 -4.69
C ILE A 72 -16.14 -37.32 -4.43
N PHE A 73 -15.86 -38.09 -3.37
CA PHE A 73 -16.69 -39.19 -2.92
C PHE A 73 -17.12 -38.94 -1.48
N GLN A 74 -18.41 -39.07 -1.20
CA GLN A 74 -18.98 -38.98 0.13
C GLN A 74 -19.56 -40.33 0.52
N SER A 75 -19.31 -40.78 1.74
CA SER A 75 -19.88 -42.01 2.28
C SER A 75 -20.02 -41.95 3.80
N GLY A 76 -20.84 -42.85 4.35
CA GLY A 76 -21.24 -42.85 5.76
C GLY A 76 -22.33 -41.83 6.10
N VAL A 77 -22.78 -41.86 7.34
CA VAL A 77 -23.87 -41.05 7.87
C VAL A 77 -23.45 -40.32 9.14
N HIS A 78 -23.93 -39.09 9.29
CA HIS A 78 -23.78 -38.35 10.53
C HIS A 78 -24.70 -38.94 11.61
N LEU A 79 -24.28 -38.94 12.87
CA LEU A 79 -25.12 -39.35 14.00
C LEU A 79 -26.16 -38.31 14.38
N SER A 80 -25.85 -37.03 14.13
CA SER A 80 -26.76 -35.92 14.40
C SER A 80 -27.13 -35.20 13.10
N THR A 81 -28.40 -34.85 12.97
CA THR A 81 -28.91 -33.96 11.92
C THR A 81 -28.84 -32.49 12.31
N ILE A 82 -28.44 -32.19 13.55
CA ILE A 82 -28.31 -30.83 14.09
C ILE A 82 -26.99 -30.23 13.59
N SER A 83 -27.09 -29.11 12.87
CA SER A 83 -25.92 -28.35 12.44
C SER A 83 -25.16 -27.84 13.66
N SER A 84 -23.85 -28.09 13.71
CA SER A 84 -22.98 -27.46 14.71
C SER A 84 -23.03 -25.93 14.57
N PRO A 85 -22.84 -25.18 15.67
CA PRO A 85 -22.74 -23.72 15.63
C PRO A 85 -21.71 -23.31 14.58
N LYS A 86 -22.06 -22.35 13.72
CA LYS A 86 -21.10 -21.80 12.76
C LYS A 86 -19.99 -21.14 13.59
N THR A 87 -18.79 -21.71 13.59
CA THR A 87 -17.62 -21.03 14.14
C THR A 87 -17.52 -19.67 13.46
N SER A 88 -17.34 -18.62 14.26
CA SER A 88 -17.43 -17.21 13.90
C SER A 88 -16.42 -16.74 12.83
N GLY A 89 -15.71 -17.64 12.14
CA GLY A 89 -14.75 -17.31 11.10
C GLY A 89 -15.40 -16.67 9.87
N ILE A 90 -14.74 -15.63 9.32
CA ILE A 90 -15.04 -15.06 8.01
C ILE A 90 -14.94 -16.17 6.96
N SER A 91 -16.05 -16.49 6.29
CA SER A 91 -16.11 -17.50 5.23
C SER A 91 -15.32 -17.07 3.99
N LEU A 92 -14.99 -18.00 3.08
CA LEU A 92 -14.37 -17.66 1.80
C LEU A 92 -15.24 -16.72 0.97
N GLY A 93 -16.57 -16.91 0.99
CA GLY A 93 -17.52 -16.02 0.32
C GLY A 93 -17.47 -14.61 0.88
N THR A 94 -17.47 -14.51 2.22
CA THR A 94 -17.32 -13.23 2.93
C THR A 94 -15.97 -12.57 2.62
N GLN A 95 -14.89 -13.35 2.53
CA GLN A 95 -13.58 -12.82 2.18
C GLN A 95 -13.52 -12.31 0.73
N ARG A 96 -14.17 -13.00 -0.21
CA ARG A 96 -14.27 -12.55 -1.61
C ARG A 96 -15.04 -11.24 -1.71
N PHE A 97 -16.18 -11.15 -1.03
CA PHE A 97 -16.98 -9.94 -0.95
C PHE A 97 -16.17 -8.76 -0.40
N ILE A 98 -15.41 -8.96 0.69
CA ILE A 98 -14.52 -7.94 1.24
C ILE A 98 -13.52 -7.45 0.19
N ARG A 99 -12.88 -8.37 -0.55
CA ARG A 99 -11.90 -8.02 -1.60
C ARG A 99 -12.54 -7.24 -2.74
N GLU A 100 -13.70 -7.67 -3.22
CA GLU A 100 -14.40 -7.00 -4.34
C GLU A 100 -14.78 -5.56 -3.98
N ARG A 101 -15.32 -5.34 -2.77
CA ARG A 101 -15.68 -3.99 -2.28
C ARG A 101 -14.46 -3.14 -1.98
N ASP A 102 -13.38 -3.75 -1.48
CA ASP A 102 -12.12 -3.07 -1.24
C ASP A 102 -11.45 -2.63 -2.55
N SER A 103 -11.44 -3.48 -3.58
CA SER A 103 -10.99 -3.11 -4.93
C SER A 103 -11.81 -1.95 -5.54
N ALA A 104 -13.06 -1.78 -5.13
CA ALA A 104 -13.89 -0.63 -5.49
C ALA A 104 -13.61 0.64 -4.65
N GLY A 105 -12.66 0.59 -3.72
CA GLY A 105 -12.22 1.73 -2.90
C GLY A 105 -13.11 2.02 -1.69
N GLU A 106 -13.93 1.08 -1.25
CA GLU A 106 -14.84 1.31 -0.12
C GLU A 106 -14.13 1.27 1.25
N LYS A 107 -14.65 2.05 2.21
CA LYS A 107 -14.12 2.07 3.58
C LYS A 107 -14.49 0.78 4.33
N PRO A 108 -13.62 0.24 5.20
CA PRO A 108 -13.88 -1.01 5.94
C PRO A 108 -15.21 -1.08 6.69
N SER A 109 -15.66 0.05 7.27
CA SER A 109 -16.95 0.14 7.96
C SER A 109 -18.14 -0.06 7.01
N ARG A 110 -18.06 0.50 5.79
CA ARG A 110 -19.07 0.33 4.75
C ARG A 110 -19.06 -1.10 4.21
N VAL A 111 -17.88 -1.67 3.98
CA VAL A 111 -17.72 -3.07 3.59
C VAL A 111 -18.37 -4.00 4.61
N MET A 112 -18.16 -3.77 5.92
CA MET A 112 -18.77 -4.56 6.98
C MET A 112 -20.31 -4.45 6.98
N ASN A 113 -20.87 -3.25 6.92
CA ASN A 113 -22.33 -3.05 6.95
C ASN A 113 -23.02 -3.77 5.79
N GLU A 114 -22.47 -3.62 4.58
CA GLU A 114 -22.95 -4.29 3.38
C GLU A 114 -22.78 -5.81 3.47
N MET A 115 -21.66 -6.27 4.05
CA MET A 115 -21.40 -7.68 4.29
C MET A 115 -22.41 -8.29 5.28
N VAL A 116 -22.78 -7.57 6.35
CA VAL A 116 -23.82 -8.03 7.30
C VAL A 116 -25.16 -8.19 6.61
N LEU A 117 -25.54 -7.24 5.75
CA LEU A 117 -26.78 -7.30 4.95
C LEU A 117 -26.75 -8.44 3.93
N HIS A 118 -25.65 -8.56 3.17
CA HIS A 118 -25.52 -9.53 2.09
C HIS A 118 -25.51 -10.97 2.59
N PHE A 119 -24.83 -11.24 3.71
CA PHE A 119 -24.72 -12.58 4.29
C PHE A 119 -25.73 -12.86 5.41
N LYS A 120 -26.67 -11.93 5.68
CA LYS A 120 -27.70 -12.02 6.73
C LYS A 120 -27.10 -12.41 8.09
N LEU A 121 -26.08 -11.67 8.52
CA LEU A 121 -25.34 -11.91 9.77
C LEU A 121 -26.05 -11.22 10.95
N GLU A 122 -27.32 -11.53 11.16
CA GLU A 122 -28.24 -10.81 12.08
C GLU A 122 -27.82 -10.85 13.56
N SER A 123 -26.94 -11.78 13.95
CA SER A 123 -26.44 -11.94 15.32
C SER A 123 -24.95 -11.58 15.48
N ALA A 124 -24.31 -10.96 14.48
CA ALA A 124 -22.89 -10.64 14.55
C ALA A 124 -22.66 -9.32 15.31
N ASP A 125 -21.80 -9.35 16.33
CA ASP A 125 -21.40 -8.14 17.05
C ASP A 125 -20.48 -7.26 16.16
N PRO A 126 -20.87 -6.01 15.85
CA PRO A 126 -20.03 -5.08 15.10
C PRO A 126 -18.65 -4.86 15.73
N ARG A 127 -18.53 -4.93 17.06
CA ARG A 127 -17.26 -4.74 17.77
C ARG A 127 -16.25 -5.87 17.52
N GLU A 128 -16.74 -7.09 17.28
CA GLU A 128 -15.89 -8.23 16.93
C GLU A 128 -15.67 -8.36 15.42
N LEU A 129 -16.65 -7.96 14.61
CA LEU A 129 -16.61 -8.12 13.16
C LEU A 129 -15.75 -7.06 12.47
N LEU A 130 -15.82 -5.81 12.94
CA LEU A 130 -15.11 -4.68 12.33
C LEU A 130 -13.58 -4.87 12.33
N PRO A 131 -12.91 -5.24 13.45
CA PRO A 131 -11.47 -5.47 13.44
C PRO A 131 -11.07 -6.55 12.42
N ARG A 132 -11.90 -7.59 12.26
CA ARG A 132 -11.60 -8.70 11.35
C ARG A 132 -11.77 -8.30 9.89
N VAL A 133 -12.79 -7.51 9.57
CA VAL A 133 -12.94 -6.91 8.23
C VAL A 133 -11.78 -5.96 7.94
N GLN A 134 -11.42 -5.09 8.89
CA GLN A 134 -10.28 -4.18 8.77
C GLN A 134 -8.98 -4.93 8.51
N THR A 135 -8.66 -5.97 9.28
CA THR A 135 -7.47 -6.80 9.06
C THR A 135 -7.48 -7.45 7.68
N ARG A 136 -8.64 -7.86 7.14
CA ARG A 136 -8.73 -8.49 5.81
C ARG A 136 -8.59 -7.48 4.68
N VAL A 137 -9.23 -6.31 4.80
CA VAL A 137 -9.02 -5.18 3.91
C VAL A 137 -7.53 -4.79 3.91
N TRP A 138 -6.94 -4.64 5.09
CA TRP A 138 -5.51 -4.34 5.26
C TRP A 138 -4.61 -5.35 4.55
N ASN A 139 -4.82 -6.65 4.78
CA ASN A 139 -4.03 -7.71 4.13
C ASN A 139 -4.22 -7.72 2.60
N HIS A 140 -5.42 -7.41 2.12
CA HIS A 140 -5.70 -7.36 0.68
C HIS A 140 -5.00 -6.17 0.01
N ARG A 141 -5.11 -4.98 0.61
CA ARG A 141 -4.40 -3.79 0.15
C ARG A 141 -2.89 -3.99 0.12
N LYS A 142 -2.36 -4.60 1.19
CA LYS A 142 -0.93 -4.89 1.34
C LYS A 142 -0.38 -5.79 0.25
N ASN A 143 -1.03 -6.94 0.04
CA ASN A 143 -0.43 -8.01 -0.75
C ASN A 143 -0.90 -8.05 -2.21
N ILE A 144 -2.00 -7.38 -2.55
CA ILE A 144 -2.62 -7.47 -3.89
C ILE A 144 -2.73 -6.10 -4.58
N LEU A 145 -3.16 -5.06 -3.86
CA LEU A 145 -3.38 -3.75 -4.47
C LEU A 145 -2.12 -2.87 -4.48
N ASN A 146 -0.99 -3.33 -3.93
CA ASN A 146 0.21 -2.51 -3.68
C ASN A 146 -0.20 -1.13 -3.13
N GLY A 147 -1.03 -1.12 -2.09
CA GLY A 147 -1.46 0.12 -1.45
C GLY A 147 -0.27 0.75 -0.76
N ASN A 148 0.44 1.66 -1.44
CA ASN A 148 1.70 2.29 -1.00
C ASN A 148 1.52 3.33 0.13
N ASP A 149 0.51 3.19 0.99
CA ASP A 149 0.31 4.07 2.14
C ASP A 149 1.24 3.69 3.32
N TYR A 150 2.33 2.97 3.05
CA TYR A 150 3.25 2.46 4.06
C TYR A 150 4.42 3.41 4.26
N VAL A 151 4.32 4.20 5.33
CA VAL A 151 5.37 5.13 5.76
C VAL A 151 6.71 4.43 5.88
N ASP A 152 6.78 3.25 6.51
CA ASP A 152 8.04 2.50 6.69
C ASP A 152 8.68 2.07 5.36
N GLU A 153 7.89 1.68 4.36
CA GLU A 153 8.41 1.28 3.05
C GLU A 153 8.91 2.50 2.27
N MET A 154 8.20 3.63 2.38
CA MET A 154 8.64 4.90 1.82
C MET A 154 9.91 5.42 2.51
N GLU A 155 10.01 5.33 3.84
CA GLU A 155 11.22 5.62 4.61
C GLU A 155 12.38 4.72 4.16
N ALA A 156 12.15 3.43 3.96
CA ALA A 156 13.17 2.50 3.45
C ALA A 156 13.61 2.85 2.01
N LEU A 157 12.68 3.25 1.14
CA LEU A 157 12.98 3.70 -0.21
C LEU A 157 13.80 5.00 -0.21
N ILE A 158 13.43 5.95 0.64
CA ILE A 158 14.17 7.19 0.83
C ILE A 158 15.57 6.89 1.36
N GLN A 159 15.69 6.02 2.36
CA GLN A 159 16.97 5.64 2.94
C GLN A 159 17.89 5.01 1.89
N LYS A 160 17.34 4.16 1.03
CA LYS A 160 18.08 3.53 -0.07
C LYS A 160 18.55 4.54 -1.12
N ASN A 161 17.75 5.58 -1.40
CA ASN A 161 18.02 6.57 -2.44
C ASN A 161 18.48 7.91 -1.88
N ARG A 162 18.97 7.97 -0.64
CA ARG A 162 19.44 9.21 -0.02
C ARG A 162 20.64 9.79 -0.77
N TYR A 163 20.78 11.12 -0.70
CA TYR A 163 21.98 11.77 -1.22
C TYR A 163 23.26 11.21 -0.59
N SER A 164 24.28 11.01 -1.42
CA SER A 164 25.67 10.84 -0.96
C SER A 164 26.63 11.45 -1.98
N SER A 165 27.78 11.94 -1.49
CA SER A 165 28.78 12.59 -2.33
C SER A 165 29.32 11.67 -3.44
N GLY A 166 29.32 10.35 -3.22
CA GLY A 166 29.76 9.35 -4.20
C GLY A 166 28.76 9.01 -5.31
N LEU A 167 27.52 9.54 -5.29
CA LEU A 167 26.56 9.28 -6.35
C LEU A 167 27.01 9.89 -7.70
N GLY A 168 26.74 9.19 -8.80
CA GLY A 168 26.94 9.75 -10.13
C GLY A 168 26.02 10.94 -10.39
N ASP A 169 26.43 11.84 -11.29
CA ASP A 169 25.77 13.13 -11.47
C ASP A 169 24.30 13.05 -11.94
N ASN A 170 23.96 12.01 -12.70
CA ASN A 170 22.62 11.77 -13.23
C ASN A 170 21.82 10.74 -12.43
N VAL A 171 22.33 10.28 -11.28
CA VAL A 171 21.61 9.36 -10.41
C VAL A 171 20.64 10.16 -9.54
N ALA A 172 19.37 9.79 -9.57
CA ALA A 172 18.34 10.44 -8.77
C ALA A 172 18.52 10.09 -7.29
N PHE A 173 18.30 11.07 -6.42
CA PHE A 173 18.33 10.90 -4.98
C PHE A 173 17.19 11.66 -4.31
N ALA A 174 16.82 11.20 -3.12
CA ALA A 174 15.86 11.83 -2.22
C ALA A 174 16.57 12.77 -1.25
N PHE A 175 15.90 13.86 -0.88
CA PHE A 175 16.36 14.84 0.11
C PHE A 175 15.19 15.62 0.73
N GLY A 176 15.48 16.55 1.66
CA GLY A 176 14.46 17.45 2.21
C GLY A 176 13.45 16.80 3.16
N TYR A 177 13.69 15.57 3.61
CA TYR A 177 12.91 14.88 4.63
C TYR A 177 13.51 15.08 6.03
N ALA A 178 12.70 14.93 7.08
CA ALA A 178 13.21 14.98 8.45
C ALA A 178 14.08 13.75 8.75
N VAL A 179 15.04 13.90 9.66
CA VAL A 179 15.97 12.83 10.03
C VAL A 179 15.83 12.56 11.53
N GLY A 180 15.65 11.30 11.89
CA GLY A 180 15.57 10.84 13.27
C GLY A 180 16.92 10.86 13.98
N TYR A 181 16.92 10.48 15.26
CA TYR A 181 18.10 10.54 16.13
C TYR A 181 19.27 9.65 15.65
N ILE A 182 18.98 8.57 14.93
CA ILE A 182 19.99 7.63 14.45
C ILE A 182 20.31 7.83 12.96
N GLY A 183 19.88 8.95 12.36
CA GLY A 183 20.18 9.30 10.98
C GLY A 183 19.23 8.68 9.95
N GLU A 184 18.12 8.09 10.40
CA GLU A 184 17.10 7.49 9.56
C GLU A 184 16.10 8.53 9.03
N PRO A 185 15.57 8.37 7.80
CA PRO A 185 14.51 9.24 7.31
C PRO A 185 13.27 9.08 8.17
N LYS A 186 12.67 10.22 8.52
CA LYS A 186 11.37 10.28 9.18
C LYS A 186 10.43 11.10 8.33
N LEU A 187 9.37 10.44 7.87
CA LEU A 187 8.31 11.10 7.14
C LEU A 187 7.31 11.70 8.12
N GLY A 188 6.94 12.95 7.88
CA GLY A 188 5.89 13.60 8.65
C GLY A 188 4.54 12.90 8.44
N GLU A 189 3.67 12.98 9.45
CA GLU A 189 2.31 12.45 9.37
C GLU A 189 1.44 13.23 8.36
N GLY A 190 1.96 14.34 7.84
CA GLY A 190 1.31 15.16 6.82
C GLY A 190 0.37 16.23 7.39
N SER A 191 0.42 16.45 8.70
CA SER A 191 -0.28 17.54 9.38
C SER A 191 0.39 18.90 9.11
N ASP A 192 -0.25 19.98 9.53
CA ASP A 192 0.31 21.33 9.43
C ASP A 192 1.55 21.52 10.32
N GLU A 193 1.60 20.80 11.46
CA GLU A 193 2.69 20.86 12.43
C GLU A 193 3.89 19.98 12.04
N ILE A 194 3.62 18.85 11.38
CA ILE A 194 4.63 17.89 10.94
C ILE A 194 4.37 17.57 9.46
N PRO A 195 4.72 18.51 8.56
CA PRO A 195 4.45 18.35 7.14
C PRO A 195 5.25 17.19 6.54
N LEU A 196 4.62 16.48 5.61
CA LEU A 196 5.34 15.54 4.76
C LEU A 196 5.96 16.34 3.62
N VAL A 197 7.29 16.36 3.53
CA VAL A 197 8.01 16.96 2.41
C VAL A 197 9.17 16.04 2.02
N VAL A 198 9.23 15.65 0.74
CA VAL A 198 10.31 14.83 0.20
C VAL A 198 10.69 15.34 -1.18
N GLY A 199 11.93 15.81 -1.31
CA GLY A 199 12.52 16.28 -2.55
C GLY A 199 13.20 15.17 -3.34
N PHE A 200 13.19 15.30 -4.67
CA PHE A 200 13.85 14.40 -5.61
C PHE A 200 14.61 15.22 -6.65
N ALA A 201 15.87 14.86 -6.87
CA ALA A 201 16.70 15.51 -7.88
C ALA A 201 17.88 14.64 -8.30
N THR A 202 18.64 15.11 -9.28
CA THR A 202 19.98 14.63 -9.63
C THR A 202 20.98 15.75 -9.34
N LYS A 203 22.28 15.46 -9.24
CA LYS A 203 23.28 16.53 -9.06
C LYS A 203 23.26 17.48 -10.26
N THR A 204 23.13 16.93 -11.47
CA THR A 204 23.00 17.70 -12.72
C THR A 204 21.80 18.65 -12.69
N SER A 205 20.64 18.19 -12.21
CA SER A 205 19.44 19.04 -12.17
C SER A 205 19.54 20.11 -11.09
N ILE A 206 20.04 19.79 -9.90
CA ILE A 206 20.26 20.78 -8.83
C ILE A 206 21.21 21.89 -9.27
N ARG A 207 22.32 21.55 -9.95
CA ARG A 207 23.31 22.53 -10.43
C ARG A 207 22.74 23.58 -11.37
N ARG A 208 21.58 23.34 -11.99
CA ARG A 208 20.92 24.34 -12.84
C ARG A 208 20.49 25.59 -12.08
N LEU A 209 20.40 25.56 -10.75
CA LEU A 209 20.16 26.76 -9.94
C LEU A 209 21.25 27.82 -10.08
N GLN A 210 22.45 27.49 -10.57
CA GLN A 210 23.47 28.50 -10.92
C GLN A 210 22.96 29.55 -11.93
N TYR A 211 21.93 29.19 -12.70
CA TYR A 211 21.30 30.04 -13.70
C TYR A 211 20.15 30.91 -13.12
N ALA A 212 19.72 30.70 -11.88
CA ALA A 212 18.62 31.43 -11.27
C ALA A 212 18.87 32.94 -11.10
N ASN A 213 20.14 33.36 -11.13
CA ASN A 213 20.55 34.78 -11.07
C ASN A 213 20.42 35.52 -12.41
N SER A 214 20.14 34.80 -13.51
CA SER A 214 20.04 35.43 -14.84
C SER A 214 18.75 35.09 -15.56
N TYR A 215 18.02 34.09 -15.05
CA TYR A 215 16.88 33.50 -15.72
C TYR A 215 15.69 33.35 -14.78
N MET A 216 14.50 33.18 -15.37
CA MET A 216 13.26 33.03 -14.61
C MET A 216 13.24 31.69 -13.88
N THR A 217 13.15 31.73 -12.55
CA THR A 217 12.92 30.54 -11.72
C THR A 217 11.42 30.34 -11.56
N HIS A 218 10.95 29.12 -11.79
CA HIS A 218 9.55 28.74 -11.69
C HIS A 218 9.33 27.85 -10.47
N LEU A 219 8.32 28.18 -9.69
CA LEU A 219 7.81 27.40 -8.57
C LEU A 219 6.35 27.08 -8.89
N ASP A 220 6.06 25.84 -9.28
CA ASP A 220 4.72 25.44 -9.74
C ASP A 220 4.22 24.23 -8.93
N ALA A 221 2.95 24.24 -8.54
CA ALA A 221 2.31 23.12 -7.85
C ALA A 221 1.36 22.38 -8.77
N THR A 222 1.62 21.08 -8.93
CA THR A 222 0.83 20.20 -9.80
C THR A 222 0.11 19.13 -8.98
N PHE A 223 -1.12 18.81 -9.39
CA PHE A 223 -1.93 17.76 -8.79
C PHE A 223 -2.05 16.58 -9.75
N LYS A 224 -2.06 15.35 -9.21
CA LYS A 224 -2.65 14.24 -9.98
C LYS A 224 -4.13 14.53 -10.19
N LEU A 225 -4.73 13.96 -11.24
CA LEU A 225 -6.15 14.10 -11.60
C LEU A 225 -7.16 13.64 -10.51
N ASN A 226 -6.68 13.29 -9.31
CA ASN A 226 -7.46 13.15 -8.10
C ASN A 226 -6.90 14.05 -6.99
N THR A 227 -7.75 14.87 -6.39
CA THR A 227 -7.44 15.73 -5.22
C THR A 227 -7.19 14.94 -3.92
N ARG A 228 -7.05 13.61 -4.02
CA ARG A 228 -6.76 12.71 -2.89
C ARG A 228 -5.30 12.29 -2.81
N GLY A 229 -4.49 12.67 -3.81
CA GLY A 229 -3.05 12.40 -3.82
C GLY A 229 -2.25 13.59 -3.27
N PHE A 230 -1.04 13.31 -2.79
CA PHE A 230 -0.07 14.32 -2.40
C PHE A 230 0.26 15.26 -3.57
N PRO A 231 0.20 16.60 -3.38
CA PRO A 231 0.65 17.57 -4.38
C PRO A 231 2.14 17.38 -4.70
N VAL A 232 2.52 17.79 -5.91
CA VAL A 232 3.92 17.83 -6.35
C VAL A 232 4.30 19.26 -6.70
N ILE A 233 5.29 19.79 -6.00
CA ILE A 233 5.92 21.06 -6.34
C ILE A 233 7.04 20.77 -7.34
N ALA A 234 7.00 21.38 -8.52
CA ALA A 234 8.08 21.35 -9.50
C ALA A 234 8.83 22.68 -9.47
N VAL A 235 10.16 22.60 -9.37
CA VAL A 235 11.04 23.76 -9.45
C VAL A 235 11.91 23.65 -10.69
N GLY A 236 11.99 24.73 -11.46
CA GLY A 236 12.85 24.76 -12.64
C GLY A 236 13.25 26.18 -13.04
N VAL A 237 14.17 26.27 -13.99
CA VAL A 237 14.66 27.53 -14.55
C VAL A 237 14.37 27.54 -16.05
N SER A 238 13.86 28.65 -16.56
CA SER A 238 13.58 28.82 -17.99
C SER A 238 14.62 29.71 -18.66
N GLU A 239 15.24 29.22 -19.73
CA GLU A 239 16.21 30.00 -20.52
C GLU A 239 15.54 31.02 -21.45
N LEU A 240 16.34 31.81 -22.20
CA LEU A 240 15.83 32.86 -23.12
C LEU A 240 14.87 32.32 -24.18
N TRP A 241 15.05 31.06 -24.59
CA TRP A 241 14.17 30.37 -25.55
C TRP A 241 12.88 29.86 -24.92
N ARG A 242 12.63 30.18 -23.65
CA ARG A 242 11.48 29.74 -22.85
C ARG A 242 11.43 28.22 -22.67
N GLN A 243 12.56 27.53 -22.81
CA GLN A 243 12.65 26.12 -22.48
C GLN A 243 12.79 25.96 -20.97
N PHE A 244 11.91 25.15 -20.39
CA PHE A 244 11.92 24.84 -18.98
C PHE A 244 12.93 23.73 -18.67
N HIS A 245 13.83 23.98 -17.72
CA HIS A 245 14.77 23.00 -17.23
C HIS A 245 14.48 22.69 -15.76
N LEU A 246 14.03 21.46 -15.51
CA LEU A 246 13.75 20.98 -14.15
C LEU A 246 15.02 21.04 -13.28
N VAL A 247 14.86 21.58 -12.08
CA VAL A 247 15.87 21.58 -11.01
C VAL A 247 15.60 20.43 -10.05
N CYS A 248 14.39 20.38 -9.49
CA CYS A 248 13.96 19.34 -8.54
C CYS A 248 12.42 19.26 -8.48
N MET A 249 11.94 18.21 -7.82
CA MET A 249 10.52 18.02 -7.50
C MET A 249 10.36 17.73 -6.03
N PHE A 250 9.27 18.16 -5.41
CA PHE A 250 8.90 17.81 -4.04
C PHE A 250 7.53 17.16 -4.00
N LEU A 251 7.42 16.03 -3.31
CA LEU A 251 6.16 15.48 -2.86
C LEU A 251 5.82 16.10 -1.50
N VAL A 252 4.63 16.71 -1.38
CA VAL A 252 4.23 17.41 -0.16
C VAL A 252 2.88 16.93 0.38
N SER A 253 2.61 17.09 1.68
CA SER A 253 1.29 16.77 2.26
C SER A 253 0.19 17.77 1.87
N ASP A 254 0.56 19.04 1.76
CA ASP A 254 -0.34 20.17 1.51
C ASP A 254 0.46 21.31 0.84
N LEU A 255 -0.22 22.36 0.38
CA LEU A 255 0.39 23.54 -0.26
C LEU A 255 0.34 24.78 0.64
N LYS A 256 0.41 24.60 1.96
CA LYS A 256 0.49 25.70 2.92
C LYS A 256 1.92 26.24 3.03
N GLN A 257 2.05 27.38 3.69
CA GLN A 257 3.31 28.09 3.84
C GLN A 257 4.44 27.21 4.39
N PRO A 258 4.26 26.38 5.45
CA PRO A 258 5.34 25.56 5.99
C PRO A 258 5.94 24.58 4.97
N GLN A 259 5.11 23.98 4.10
CA GLN A 259 5.55 23.04 3.08
C GLN A 259 6.36 23.74 1.99
N TRP A 260 5.90 24.91 1.56
CA TRP A 260 6.63 25.75 0.61
C TRP A 260 7.96 26.21 1.17
N GLU A 261 7.98 26.70 2.41
CA GLU A 261 9.21 27.13 3.06
C GLU A 261 10.22 25.99 3.18
N HIS A 262 9.76 24.83 3.63
CA HIS A 262 10.60 23.66 3.78
C HIS A 262 11.15 23.15 2.44
N ALA A 263 10.34 23.14 1.39
CA ALA A 263 10.75 22.73 0.05
C ALA A 263 11.82 23.68 -0.51
N ILE A 264 11.59 25.00 -0.43
CA ILE A 264 12.52 26.02 -0.92
C ILE A 264 13.85 25.93 -0.14
N CYS A 265 13.81 25.93 1.19
CA CYS A 265 15.00 25.78 2.04
C CYS A 265 15.78 24.49 1.73
N SER A 266 15.07 23.36 1.59
CA SER A 266 15.69 22.06 1.27
C SER A 266 16.40 22.08 -0.08
N MET A 267 15.80 22.71 -1.08
CA MET A 267 16.40 22.88 -2.41
C MET A 267 17.71 23.69 -2.33
N LEU A 268 17.67 24.84 -1.66
CA LEU A 268 18.82 25.73 -1.54
C LEU A 268 19.98 25.07 -0.77
N ASN A 269 19.67 24.44 0.36
CA ASN A 269 20.65 23.67 1.13
C ASN A 269 21.26 22.54 0.30
N MET A 270 20.46 21.87 -0.53
CA MET A 270 20.96 20.82 -1.39
C MET A 270 21.86 21.36 -2.52
N TYR A 271 21.57 22.55 -3.06
CA TYR A 271 22.49 23.21 -3.99
C TYR A 271 23.85 23.43 -3.34
N VAL A 272 23.89 24.10 -2.18
CA VAL A 272 25.13 24.33 -1.43
C VAL A 272 25.85 23.01 -1.14
N THR A 273 25.11 21.96 -0.78
CA THR A 273 25.69 20.63 -0.51
C THR A 273 26.32 19.99 -1.76
N VAL A 274 25.78 20.24 -2.95
CA VAL A 274 26.24 19.66 -4.22
C VAL A 274 27.36 20.48 -4.88
N THR A 275 27.32 21.80 -4.76
CA THR A 275 28.23 22.73 -5.46
C THR A 275 29.24 23.40 -4.54
N SER A 276 28.96 23.48 -3.25
CA SER A 276 29.67 24.34 -2.28
C SER A 276 29.57 25.84 -2.59
N GLU A 277 28.56 26.25 -3.36
CA GLU A 277 28.31 27.64 -3.76
C GLU A 277 26.98 28.16 -3.20
N GLN A 278 26.85 29.47 -3.05
CA GLN A 278 25.58 30.11 -2.70
C GLN A 278 24.69 30.28 -3.93
N VAL A 279 23.37 30.21 -3.72
CA VAL A 279 22.37 30.47 -4.77
C VAL A 279 21.94 31.93 -4.69
N HIS A 280 21.91 32.59 -5.85
CA HIS A 280 21.29 33.90 -6.03
C HIS A 280 20.12 33.76 -7.01
N ILE A 281 18.94 34.25 -6.63
CA ILE A 281 17.73 34.19 -7.45
C ILE A 281 17.28 35.63 -7.73
N SER A 282 17.25 36.05 -9.00
CA SER A 282 16.83 37.42 -9.35
C SER A 282 15.35 37.51 -9.72
N TYR A 283 14.82 36.48 -10.38
CA TYR A 283 13.46 36.47 -10.90
C TYR A 283 12.75 35.17 -10.54
N VAL A 284 11.58 35.28 -9.93
CA VAL A 284 10.72 34.14 -9.59
C VAL A 284 9.33 34.33 -10.17
N MET A 285 8.83 33.26 -10.79
CA MET A 285 7.46 33.10 -11.22
C MET A 285 6.80 32.01 -10.38
N MET A 286 5.69 32.35 -9.76
CA MET A 286 4.92 31.49 -8.88
C MET A 286 3.43 31.76 -9.12
N ASP A 287 2.56 30.86 -8.65
CA ASP A 287 1.13 31.09 -8.73
C ASP A 287 0.70 32.29 -7.87
N ALA A 288 -0.45 32.86 -8.21
CA ALA A 288 -1.08 33.88 -7.39
C ALA A 288 -1.72 33.26 -6.13
N ASP A 289 -0.91 32.62 -5.30
CA ASP A 289 -1.29 31.95 -4.07
C ASP A 289 -0.63 32.60 -2.84
N ALA A 290 -1.41 32.80 -1.78
CA ALA A 290 -0.95 33.51 -0.58
C ALA A 290 0.10 32.73 0.20
N ALA A 291 0.01 31.39 0.24
CA ALA A 291 0.96 30.56 0.94
C ALA A 291 2.32 30.54 0.22
N GLN A 292 2.31 30.46 -1.11
CA GLN A 292 3.52 30.59 -1.94
C GLN A 292 4.24 31.92 -1.70
N ARG A 293 3.49 33.02 -1.75
CA ARG A 293 4.04 34.36 -1.56
C ARG A 293 4.66 34.53 -0.16
N SER A 294 3.92 34.18 0.90
CA SER A 294 4.40 34.33 2.28
C SER A 294 5.63 33.47 2.55
N ALA A 295 5.66 32.24 2.03
CA ALA A 295 6.81 31.36 2.15
C ALA A 295 8.05 31.93 1.47
N PHE A 296 7.89 32.48 0.26
CA PHE A 296 9.00 33.08 -0.46
C PHE A 296 9.49 34.36 0.23
N GLU A 297 8.59 35.24 0.68
CA GLU A 297 8.96 36.46 1.43
C GLU A 297 9.72 36.15 2.73
N SER A 298 9.35 35.07 3.43
CA SER A 298 10.02 34.57 4.64
C SER A 298 11.48 34.15 4.38
N ILE A 299 11.76 33.59 3.19
CA ILE A 299 13.08 33.05 2.82
C ILE A 299 13.87 34.01 1.93
N ALA A 300 13.25 35.07 1.41
CA ALA A 300 13.82 36.03 0.48
C ALA A 300 15.18 36.58 0.93
N ALA A 301 15.36 36.85 2.22
CA ALA A 301 16.61 37.35 2.79
C ALA A 301 17.80 36.36 2.67
N GLN A 302 17.53 35.07 2.44
CA GLN A 302 18.55 34.03 2.29
C GLN A 302 19.00 33.84 0.83
N CYS A 303 18.27 34.38 -0.16
CA CYS A 303 18.43 34.00 -1.57
C CYS A 303 18.37 35.15 -2.57
N LEU A 304 17.89 36.33 -2.16
CA LEU A 304 17.87 37.52 -2.99
C LEU A 304 19.15 38.32 -2.76
N ASP A 305 19.74 38.79 -3.84
CA ASP A 305 20.54 40.01 -3.79
C ASP A 305 19.56 41.15 -3.49
N VAL A 306 19.37 41.46 -2.22
CA VAL A 306 18.65 42.65 -1.81
C VAL A 306 19.55 43.84 -2.09
N GLU A 307 19.69 44.22 -3.35
CA GLU A 307 19.82 45.64 -3.65
C GLU A 307 18.47 46.24 -3.28
N SER A 308 18.39 46.77 -2.06
CA SER A 308 17.38 47.75 -1.69
C SER A 308 17.44 48.88 -2.71
N GLN A 309 16.61 48.79 -3.74
CA GLN A 309 16.29 49.91 -4.61
C GLN A 309 15.16 50.74 -3.99
N PRO A 310 15.19 52.07 -4.19
CA PRO A 310 14.74 53.08 -3.23
C PRO A 310 13.23 53.21 -3.07
#